data_AF-A0A929E375-F1
#
_entry.id   AF-A0A929E375-F1
#
_cell.length_a   1.000
_cell.length_b   1.000
_cell.length_c   1.000
_cell.angle_alpha   90.00
_cell.angle_beta   90.00
_cell.angle_gamma   90.00
#
_symmetry.space_group_name_H-M   'P 1'
#
loop_
_entity.id
_entity.type
_entity.pdbx_description
1 polymer ?
#
loop_
_entity_poly.entity_id
_entity_poly.type
_entity_poly.pdbx_seq_one_letter_code
_entity_poly.pdbx_strand_id
1 'polypeptide(L)'
;MEPIPGVLLGAGGSERFGSEKLLALLPTGERLLERALRVHLQSHISPLVLVVSPNLRKTIMGNTDTFSSSGLVVGKRIDQWYSFSCRWGGGRLVTNENFKKGMSSSIHKGLTCLTDEEKACGVLISLADLPFLTPETINFLINKFL
;
A
#
# COMPACT_ATOMS: atom_id res chain seq x y z
N MET A 1 -12.59 -10.25 16.47
CA MET A 1 -11.17 -10.53 16.17
C MET A 1 -10.52 -9.18 15.97
N GLU A 2 -9.41 -8.89 16.66
CA GLU A 2 -8.70 -7.63 16.44
C GLU A 2 -8.15 -7.59 15.00
N PRO A 3 -8.29 -6.45 14.30
CA PRO A 3 -7.79 -6.33 12.93
C PRO A 3 -6.26 -6.39 12.92
N ILE A 4 -5.69 -7.05 11.91
CA ILE A 4 -4.24 -7.12 11.70
C ILE A 4 -3.79 -5.96 10.82
N PRO A 5 -2.79 -5.16 11.21
CA PRO A 5 -2.23 -4.13 10.32
C PRO A 5 -1.56 -4.77 9.10
N GLY A 6 -1.62 -4.04 7.98
CA GLY A 6 -0.99 -4.46 6.73
C GLY A 6 0.02 -3.44 6.25
N VAL A 7 1.19 -3.91 5.80
CA VAL A 7 2.20 -3.09 5.12
C VAL A 7 2.27 -3.53 3.65
N LEU A 8 1.81 -2.63 2.78
CA LEU A 8 1.79 -2.81 1.34
C LEU A 8 3.01 -2.16 0.70
N LEU A 9 3.92 -2.97 0.16
CA LEU A 9 5.20 -2.52 -0.40
C LEU A 9 5.05 -2.17 -1.89
N GLY A 10 5.26 -0.90 -2.21
CA GLY A 10 5.19 -0.34 -3.56
C GLY A 10 6.35 0.61 -3.89
N ALA A 11 7.49 0.48 -3.21
CA ALA A 11 8.64 1.39 -3.38
C ALA A 11 9.70 0.91 -4.38
N GLY A 12 9.43 -0.15 -5.14
CA GLY A 12 10.38 -0.69 -6.12
C GLY A 12 10.67 0.29 -7.26
N GLY A 13 11.87 0.22 -7.84
CA GLY A 13 12.31 1.13 -8.92
C GLY A 13 11.77 0.81 -10.31
N SER A 14 11.08 -0.33 -10.49
CA SER A 14 10.45 -0.73 -11.75
C SER A 14 11.38 -0.75 -12.99
N GLU A 15 12.69 -0.92 -12.80
CA GLU A 15 13.72 -0.77 -13.85
C GLU A 15 13.51 -1.71 -15.04
N ARG A 16 13.24 -3.00 -14.80
CA ARG A 16 12.96 -3.97 -15.88
C ARG A 16 11.62 -3.75 -16.57
N PHE A 17 10.69 -3.06 -15.92
CA PHE A 17 9.37 -2.77 -16.47
C PHE A 17 9.41 -1.55 -17.41
N GLY A 18 10.47 -0.74 -17.35
CA GLY A 18 10.69 0.43 -18.23
C GLY A 18 9.84 1.66 -17.89
N SER A 19 8.94 1.56 -16.91
CA SER A 19 8.10 2.66 -16.41
C SER A 19 7.65 2.35 -14.98
N GLU A 20 6.97 3.30 -14.31
CA GLU A 20 6.42 3.03 -12.98
C GLU A 20 5.31 1.98 -13.05
N LYS A 21 5.63 0.73 -12.69
CA LYS A 21 4.73 -0.43 -12.87
C LYS A 21 3.40 -0.28 -12.14
N LEU A 22 3.40 0.40 -10.99
CA LEU A 22 2.17 0.59 -10.20
C LEU A 22 1.20 1.56 -10.85
N LEU A 23 1.65 2.31 -11.87
CA LEU A 23 0.80 3.12 -12.74
C LEU A 23 0.31 2.35 -13.98
N ALA A 24 0.76 1.12 -14.23
CA ALA A 24 0.30 0.35 -15.38
C ALA A 24 -1.23 0.11 -15.32
N LEU A 25 -1.90 0.29 -16.46
CA LEU A 25 -3.33 -0.01 -16.59
C LEU A 25 -3.53 -1.53 -16.71
N LEU A 26 -4.47 -2.05 -15.94
CA LEU A 26 -4.95 -3.41 -16.08
C LEU A 26 -6.03 -3.48 -17.17
N PRO A 27 -6.36 -4.67 -17.71
CA PRO A 27 -7.46 -4.82 -18.67
C PRO A 27 -8.83 -4.34 -18.16
N THR A 28 -9.00 -4.25 -16.84
CA THR A 28 -10.20 -3.71 -16.18
C THR A 28 -10.29 -2.18 -16.23
N GLY A 29 -9.23 -1.49 -16.66
CA GLY A 29 -9.15 -0.02 -16.70
C GLY A 29 -8.63 0.63 -15.41
N GLU A 30 -8.54 -0.11 -14.30
CA GLU A 30 -7.91 0.38 -13.07
C GLU A 30 -6.37 0.26 -13.15
N ARG A 31 -5.64 1.12 -12.45
CA ARG A 31 -4.18 0.98 -12.32
C ARG A 31 -3.82 -0.14 -11.36
N LEU A 32 -2.62 -0.70 -11.53
CA LEU A 32 -2.12 -1.77 -10.64
C LEU A 32 -2.13 -1.35 -9.15
N LEU A 33 -1.77 -0.09 -8.82
CA LEU A 33 -1.88 0.43 -7.46
C LEU A 33 -3.33 0.43 -6.95
N GLU A 34 -4.29 0.80 -7.80
CA GLU A 34 -5.71 0.86 -7.44
C GLU A 34 -6.25 -0.54 -7.15
N ARG A 35 -5.89 -1.52 -7.98
CA ARG A 35 -6.20 -2.93 -7.74
C ARG A 35 -5.63 -3.41 -6.39
N ALA A 36 -4.37 -3.07 -6.11
CA ALA A 36 -3.73 -3.45 -4.86
C ALA A 36 -4.43 -2.80 -3.64
N LEU A 37 -4.70 -1.49 -3.69
CA LEU A 37 -5.43 -0.79 -2.63
C LEU A 37 -6.81 -1.39 -2.40
N ARG A 38 -7.58 -1.63 -3.46
CA ARG A 38 -8.91 -2.24 -3.38
C ARG A 38 -8.88 -3.59 -2.66
N VAL A 39 -8.00 -4.49 -3.09
CA VAL A 39 -7.89 -5.84 -2.52
C VAL A 39 -7.52 -5.82 -1.03
N HIS A 40 -6.62 -4.93 -0.63
CA HIS A 40 -6.17 -4.85 0.77
C HIS A 40 -7.15 -4.09 1.67
N LEU A 41 -7.83 -3.06 1.17
CA LEU A 41 -8.83 -2.31 1.94
C LEU A 41 -10.15 -3.08 2.09
N GLN A 42 -10.43 -4.03 1.20
CA GLN A 42 -11.60 -4.92 1.28
C GLN A 42 -11.34 -6.19 2.11
N SER A 43 -10.12 -6.40 2.62
CA SER A 43 -9.78 -7.51 3.51
C SER A 43 -9.90 -7.10 4.98
N HIS A 44 -9.56 -8.00 5.91
CA HIS A 44 -9.55 -7.73 7.35
C HIS A 44 -8.31 -6.94 7.83
N ILE A 45 -7.59 -6.31 6.91
CA ILE A 45 -6.46 -5.45 7.25
C ILE A 45 -6.97 -4.13 7.83
N SER A 46 -6.50 -3.75 9.02
CA SER A 46 -6.62 -2.39 9.51
C SER A 46 -5.60 -2.09 10.62
N PRO A 47 -4.83 -0.99 10.53
CA PRO A 47 -4.72 -0.06 9.39
C PRO A 47 -3.91 -0.64 8.21
N LEU A 48 -4.08 -0.02 7.02
CA LEU A 48 -3.22 -0.26 5.85
C LEU A 48 -2.12 0.81 5.74
N VAL A 49 -0.86 0.40 5.64
CA VAL A 49 0.31 1.26 5.39
C VAL A 49 0.85 0.99 3.99
N LEU A 50 0.70 1.96 3.09
CA LEU A 50 1.26 1.93 1.75
C LEU A 50 2.66 2.58 1.74
N VAL A 51 3.68 1.81 1.41
CA VAL A 51 5.08 2.26 1.30
C VAL A 51 5.42 2.52 -0.17
N VAL A 52 5.78 3.74 -0.53
CA VAL A 52 6.08 4.13 -1.92
C VAL A 52 7.47 4.73 -2.10
N SER A 53 7.94 4.74 -3.35
CA SER A 53 9.14 5.48 -3.74
C SER A 53 8.85 6.99 -3.79
N PRO A 54 9.87 7.85 -3.74
CA PRO A 54 9.67 9.30 -3.87
C PRO A 54 9.00 9.71 -5.19
N ASN A 55 9.28 8.98 -6.27
CA ASN A 55 8.70 9.24 -7.59
C ASN A 55 7.20 8.89 -7.63
N LEU A 56 6.83 7.73 -7.10
CA LEU A 56 5.41 7.35 -7.02
C LEU A 56 4.65 8.29 -6.07
N ARG A 57 5.25 8.68 -4.94
CA ARG A 57 4.68 9.69 -4.03
C ARG A 57 4.37 11.00 -4.76
N LYS A 58 5.31 11.53 -5.56
CA LYS A 58 5.09 12.75 -6.37
C LYS A 58 3.89 12.60 -7.30
N THR A 59 3.72 11.43 -7.92
CA THR A 59 2.59 11.16 -8.81
C THR A 59 1.27 11.13 -8.04
N ILE A 60 1.22 10.42 -6.92
CA ILE A 60 0.04 10.32 -6.05
C ILE A 60 -0.37 11.70 -5.52
N MET A 61 0.58 12.56 -5.17
CA MET A 61 0.28 13.91 -4.66
C MET A 61 0.01 14.96 -5.76
N GLY A 62 0.51 14.74 -6.98
CA GLY A 62 0.54 15.76 -8.02
C GLY A 62 -0.62 15.74 -9.01
N ASN A 63 -1.33 14.61 -9.18
CA ASN A 63 -2.37 14.50 -10.21
C ASN A 63 -3.55 13.65 -9.73
N THR A 64 -4.64 14.32 -9.32
CA THR A 64 -5.89 13.70 -8.86
C THR A 64 -6.58 12.85 -9.93
N ASP A 65 -6.40 13.16 -11.22
CA ASP A 65 -7.07 12.44 -12.31
C ASP A 65 -6.37 11.11 -12.65
N THR A 66 -5.13 10.92 -12.17
CA THR A 66 -4.36 9.68 -12.41
C THR A 66 -5.07 8.46 -11.86
N PHE A 67 -5.73 8.60 -10.71
CA PHE A 67 -6.34 7.52 -9.94
C PHE A 67 -7.86 7.66 -9.93
N SER A 68 -8.46 7.90 -11.10
CA SER A 68 -9.90 8.16 -11.26
C SER A 68 -10.79 6.97 -10.90
N SER A 69 -10.31 5.72 -11.01
CA SER A 69 -11.08 4.53 -10.65
C SER A 69 -11.28 4.40 -9.13
N SER A 70 -10.27 4.81 -8.36
CA SER A 70 -10.25 4.79 -6.91
C SER A 70 -10.63 6.11 -6.26
N GLY A 71 -10.43 7.25 -6.94
CA GLY A 71 -10.51 8.58 -6.33
C GLY A 71 -9.46 8.75 -5.22
N LEU A 72 -8.27 8.18 -5.38
CA LEU A 72 -7.21 8.25 -4.38
C LEU A 72 -6.79 9.70 -4.13
N VAL A 73 -6.93 10.14 -2.88
CA VAL A 73 -6.50 11.46 -2.42
C VAL A 73 -5.59 11.33 -1.20
N VAL A 74 -4.63 12.24 -1.10
CA VAL A 74 -3.71 12.34 0.04
C VAL A 74 -4.15 13.51 0.90
N GLY A 75 -4.38 13.23 2.18
CA GLY A 75 -4.79 14.19 3.18
C GLY A 75 -3.60 14.77 3.95
N LYS A 76 -3.86 15.08 5.23
CA LYS A 76 -2.88 15.72 6.12
C LYS A 76 -1.70 14.80 6.40
N ARG A 77 -0.53 15.44 6.56
CA ARG A 77 0.66 14.81 7.11
C ARG A 77 0.48 14.60 8.62
N ILE A 78 0.80 13.39 9.08
CA ILE A 78 0.81 13.01 10.50
C ILE A 78 2.18 12.40 10.74
N ASP A 79 3.04 13.17 11.43
CA ASP A 79 4.43 12.79 11.70
C ASP A 79 5.24 12.39 10.43
N GLN A 80 5.54 11.11 10.26
CA GLN A 80 6.35 10.58 9.15
C GLN A 80 5.54 10.10 7.94
N TRP A 81 4.21 10.12 8.00
CA TRP A 81 3.33 9.61 6.94
C TRP A 81 2.20 10.61 6.62
N TYR A 82 1.49 10.37 5.52
CA TYR A 82 0.30 11.14 5.12
C TYR A 82 -0.92 10.25 5.20
N SER A 83 -2.04 10.76 5.70
CA SER A 83 -3.32 10.07 5.50
C SER A 83 -3.64 9.99 4.02
N PHE A 84 -4.22 8.88 3.58
CA PHE A 84 -4.86 8.79 2.27
C PHE A 84 -6.27 8.24 2.42
N SER A 85 -7.12 8.56 1.46
CA SER A 85 -8.46 7.98 1.32
C SER A 85 -8.77 7.72 -0.15
N CYS A 86 -9.58 6.71 -0.40
CA CYS A 86 -10.12 6.38 -1.71
C CYS A 86 -11.49 5.73 -1.55
N ARG A 87 -12.11 5.34 -2.66
CA ARG A 87 -13.43 4.70 -2.74
C ARG A 87 -13.60 3.50 -1.80
N TRP A 88 -12.52 2.78 -1.46
CA TRP A 88 -12.59 1.54 -0.68
C TRP A 88 -12.18 1.69 0.79
N GLY A 89 -11.76 2.88 1.21
CA GLY A 89 -11.27 3.12 2.57
C GLY A 89 -10.08 4.07 2.60
N GLY A 90 -9.26 4.00 3.64
CA GLY A 90 -8.11 4.86 3.80
C GLY A 90 -6.98 4.18 4.56
N GLY A 91 -5.86 4.89 4.67
CA GLY A 91 -4.68 4.36 5.33
C GLY A 91 -3.56 5.37 5.43
N ARG A 92 -2.35 4.85 5.61
CA ARG A 92 -1.12 5.61 5.80
C ARG A 92 -0.26 5.51 4.55
N LEU A 93 0.09 6.64 3.95
CA LEU A 93 1.06 6.73 2.86
C LEU A 93 2.41 7.14 3.42
N VAL A 94 3.41 6.28 3.28
CA VAL A 94 4.78 6.56 3.72
C VAL A 94 5.75 6.45 2.53
N THR A 95 6.73 7.35 2.51
CA THR A 95 7.78 7.35 1.49
C THR A 95 9.04 6.70 2.03
N ASN A 96 9.62 5.76 1.26
CA ASN A 96 10.93 5.21 1.53
C ASN A 96 11.99 5.84 0.62
N GLU A 97 12.72 6.83 1.13
CA GLU A 97 13.86 7.45 0.45
C GLU A 97 15.01 6.46 0.19
N ASN A 98 15.12 5.41 1.02
CA ASN A 98 16.17 4.41 0.96
C ASN A 98 15.78 3.17 0.14
N PHE A 99 14.78 3.25 -0.74
CA PHE A 99 14.25 2.09 -1.48
C PHE A 99 15.32 1.30 -2.27
N LYS A 100 16.41 1.96 -2.68
CA LYS A 100 17.57 1.33 -3.34
C LYS A 100 18.37 0.37 -2.43
N LYS A 101 18.21 0.45 -1.10
CA LYS A 101 18.81 -0.49 -0.14
C LYS A 101 18.07 -1.84 -0.08
N GLY A 102 17.04 -2.03 -0.90
CA GLY A 102 16.28 -3.26 -1.00
C GLY A 102 15.00 -3.27 -0.18
N MET A 103 14.27 -4.39 -0.26
CA MET A 103 12.92 -4.53 0.28
C MET A 103 12.85 -4.38 1.81
N SER A 104 13.89 -4.83 2.53
CA SER A 104 13.98 -4.73 4.00
C SER A 104 13.85 -3.29 4.50
N SER A 105 14.43 -2.32 3.79
CA SER A 105 14.29 -0.89 4.11
C SER A 105 12.84 -0.40 4.01
N SER A 106 12.07 -0.96 3.08
CA SER A 106 10.65 -0.61 2.88
C SER A 106 9.78 -1.25 3.97
N ILE A 107 10.07 -2.50 4.34
CA ILE A 107 9.42 -3.18 5.47
C ILE A 107 9.64 -2.37 6.75
N HIS A 108 10.90 -2.06 7.07
CA HIS A 108 11.24 -1.27 8.25
C HIS A 108 10.48 0.07 8.26
N LYS A 109 10.48 0.81 7.14
CA LYS A 109 9.78 2.10 7.03
C LYS A 109 8.27 1.97 7.19
N GLY A 110 7.67 0.89 6.71
CA GLY A 110 6.25 0.59 6.93
C GLY A 110 5.95 0.32 8.40
N LEU A 111 6.77 -0.51 9.06
CA LEU A 111 6.62 -0.86 10.48
C LEU A 111 6.79 0.33 11.42
N THR A 112 7.64 1.32 11.10
CA THR A 112 7.76 2.55 11.90
C THR A 112 6.50 3.43 11.86
N CYS A 113 5.57 3.16 10.95
CA CYS A 113 4.29 3.86 10.87
C CYS A 113 3.18 3.17 11.67
N LEU A 114 3.49 2.10 12.40
CA LEU A 114 2.57 1.36 13.27
C LEU A 114 2.99 1.55 14.73
N THR A 115 1.99 1.69 15.62
CA THR A 115 2.18 1.69 17.07
C THR A 115 2.52 0.30 17.59
N ASP A 116 3.06 0.21 18.81
CA ASP A 116 3.38 -1.09 19.40
C ASP A 116 2.12 -1.92 19.68
N GLU A 117 1.01 -1.27 20.04
CA GLU A 117 -0.30 -1.91 20.18
C GLU A 117 -0.79 -2.49 18.85
N GLU A 118 -0.68 -1.75 17.74
CA GLU A 118 -1.09 -2.25 16.43
C GLU A 118 -0.28 -3.49 15.99
N LYS A 119 1.01 -3.54 16.34
CA LYS A 119 1.90 -4.65 15.96
C LYS A 119 1.78 -5.87 16.88
N ALA A 120 1.11 -5.75 18.03
CA ALA A 120 1.18 -6.72 19.12
C ALA A 120 0.79 -8.14 18.69
N CYS A 121 -0.22 -8.28 17.83
CA CYS A 121 -0.69 -9.57 17.34
C CYS A 121 0.03 -10.04 16.07
N GLY A 122 0.76 -9.18 15.36
CA GLY A 122 1.41 -9.48 14.09
C GLY A 122 1.11 -8.45 13.00
N VAL A 123 1.79 -8.57 11.86
CA VAL A 123 1.65 -7.64 10.72
C VAL A 123 1.67 -8.43 9.42
N LEU A 124 0.71 -8.17 8.54
CA LEU A 124 0.74 -8.72 7.18
C LEU A 124 1.64 -7.87 6.28
N ILE A 125 2.68 -8.47 5.71
CA ILE A 125 3.52 -7.83 4.69
C ILE A 125 3.08 -8.32 3.31
N SER A 126 2.79 -7.40 2.39
CA SER A 126 2.32 -7.73 1.04
C SER A 126 2.97 -6.84 -0.03
N LEU A 127 3.03 -7.31 -1.26
CA LEU A 127 3.56 -6.58 -2.41
C LEU A 127 2.43 -5.97 -3.24
N ALA A 128 2.61 -4.73 -3.70
CA ALA A 128 1.61 -4.00 -4.47
C ALA A 128 1.45 -4.48 -5.93
N ASP A 129 2.34 -5.35 -6.41
CA ASP A 129 2.37 -5.84 -7.79
C ASP A 129 1.86 -7.27 -7.94
N LEU A 130 0.93 -7.69 -7.08
CA LEU A 130 0.23 -8.99 -7.12
C LEU A 130 -1.20 -8.84 -7.68
N PRO A 131 -1.40 -8.66 -9.00
CA PRO A 131 -2.69 -8.28 -9.57
C PRO A 131 -3.80 -9.33 -9.37
N PHE A 132 -3.44 -10.60 -9.21
CA PHE A 132 -4.37 -11.71 -9.02
C PHE A 132 -4.74 -11.97 -7.55
N LEU A 133 -4.15 -11.24 -6.61
CA LEU A 133 -4.51 -11.36 -5.20
C LEU A 133 -5.99 -10.95 -5.02
N THR A 134 -6.68 -11.62 -4.10
CA THR A 134 -8.05 -11.33 -3.71
C THR A 134 -8.15 -11.09 -2.20
N PRO A 135 -9.20 -10.40 -1.71
CA PRO A 135 -9.42 -10.23 -0.28
C PRO A 135 -9.51 -11.56 0.46
N GLU A 136 -10.08 -12.59 -0.16
CA GLU A 136 -10.24 -13.94 0.42
C GLU A 136 -8.88 -14.60 0.65
N THR A 137 -7.93 -14.45 -0.27
CA THR A 137 -6.56 -14.94 -0.09
C THR A 137 -5.88 -14.28 1.11
N ILE A 138 -6.06 -12.96 1.27
CA ILE A 138 -5.52 -12.23 2.42
C ILE A 138 -6.17 -12.71 3.72
N ASN A 139 -7.50 -12.78 3.73
CA ASN A 139 -8.27 -13.19 4.91
C ASN A 139 -7.96 -14.63 5.31
N PHE A 140 -7.74 -15.52 4.34
CA PHE A 140 -7.30 -16.90 4.59
C PHE A 140 -5.96 -16.92 5.34
N LEU A 141 -4.98 -16.12 4.93
CA LEU A 141 -3.68 -16.03 5.61
C LEU A 141 -3.80 -15.45 7.02
N ILE A 142 -4.59 -14.38 7.19
CA ILE A 142 -4.86 -13.78 8.51
C ILE A 142 -5.48 -14.82 9.45
N ASN A 143 -6.53 -15.52 8.98
CA ASN A 143 -7.23 -16.53 9.78
C ASN A 143 -6.41 -17.79 10.08
N LYS A 144 -5.34 -18.06 9.33
CA LYS A 144 -4.41 -19.17 9.60
C LYS A 144 -3.29 -18.80 10.55
N PHE A 145 -2.98 -17.51 10.64
CA PHE A 145 -1.95 -16.99 11.52
C PHE A 145 -2.47 -16.75 12.95
N LEU A 146 -3.74 -16.33 13.07
CA LEU A 146 -4.46 -16.16 14.33
C LEU A 146 -5.02 -17.50 14.86
#